data_AF-A0A527VPP7-F1
#
_entry.id   AF-A0A527VPP7-F1
#
_cell.length_a   1.000
_cell.length_b   1.000
_cell.length_c   1.000
_cell.angle_alpha   90.00
_cell.angle_beta   90.00
_cell.angle_gamma   90.00
#
_symmetry.space_group_name_H-M   'P 1'
#
loop_
_entity.id
_entity.type
_entity.pdbx_description
1 polymer ?
#
loop_
_entity_poly.entity_id
_entity_poly.type
_entity_poly.pdbx_seq_one_letter_code
_entity_poly.pdbx_strand_id
1 'polypeptide(L)'
;IGAARAAGVSVIHAQAWVKPDERDGYARQEDILTEEFRSAVAGSEGAQICAEVAALPGDIVIHKHWPSAFRLTDLSQRLAALGIETLIVAGVLTDSCVTASVFDAVYHGFR
;
A
#
# COMPACT_ATOMS: atom_id res chain seq x y z
N ILE A 1 -2.17 0.59 14.78
CA ILE A 1 -1.43 -0.63 14.38
C ILE A 1 -1.07 -1.53 15.58
N GLY A 2 -0.49 -1.02 16.67
CA GLY A 2 -0.13 -1.83 17.84
C GLY A 2 -1.30 -2.63 18.45
N ALA A 3 -2.46 -2.00 18.60
CA ALA A 3 -3.68 -2.68 19.07
C ALA A 3 -4.15 -3.80 18.12
N ALA A 4 -4.01 -3.62 16.81
CA ALA A 4 -4.37 -4.65 15.82
C ALA A 4 -3.46 -5.88 15.99
N ARG A 5 -2.14 -5.66 16.11
CA ARG A 5 -1.15 -6.73 16.36
C ARG A 5 -1.44 -7.47 17.68
N ALA A 6 -1.71 -6.73 18.76
CA ALA A 6 -2.04 -7.32 20.06
C ALA A 6 -3.32 -8.18 20.03
N ALA A 7 -4.27 -7.84 19.15
CA ALA A 7 -5.49 -8.60 18.91
C ALA A 7 -5.34 -9.73 17.89
N GLY A 8 -4.13 -9.97 17.36
CA GLY A 8 -3.88 -11.00 16.33
C GLY A 8 -4.45 -10.66 14.94
N VAL A 9 -4.79 -9.40 14.69
CA VAL A 9 -5.27 -8.95 13.38
C VAL A 9 -4.08 -8.79 12.43
N SER A 10 -4.17 -9.42 11.26
CA SER A 10 -3.17 -9.33 10.20
C SER A 10 -2.93 -7.87 9.77
N VAL A 11 -1.66 -7.50 9.65
CA VAL A 11 -1.23 -6.17 9.21
C VAL A 11 -0.62 -6.28 7.82
N ILE A 12 -1.14 -5.47 6.89
CA ILE A 12 -0.68 -5.41 5.50
C ILE A 12 -0.28 -3.97 5.19
N HIS A 13 0.96 -3.77 4.75
CA HIS A 13 1.50 -2.48 4.32
C HIS A 13 1.42 -2.38 2.80
N ALA A 14 0.70 -1.37 2.30
CA ALA A 14 0.63 -1.08 0.88
C ALA A 14 1.62 0.05 0.53
N GLN A 15 2.84 -0.35 0.16
CA GLN A 15 3.95 0.56 -0.07
C GLN A 15 3.94 1.07 -1.51
N ALA A 16 3.95 2.39 -1.69
CA ALA A 16 4.26 2.98 -2.98
C ALA A 16 5.73 2.68 -3.29
N TRP A 17 5.96 1.85 -4.29
CA TRP A 17 7.29 1.33 -4.59
C TRP A 17 7.36 0.98 -6.07
N VAL A 18 8.43 1.40 -6.74
CA VAL A 18 8.69 1.12 -8.15
C VAL A 18 10.18 0.81 -8.34
N LYS A 19 10.51 -0.11 -9.22
CA LYS A 19 11.92 -0.34 -9.58
C LYS A 19 12.48 0.88 -10.32
N PRO A 20 13.78 1.17 -10.22
CA PRO A 20 14.39 2.29 -10.93
C PRO A 20 14.15 2.27 -12.44
N ASP A 21 14.11 1.09 -13.05
CA ASP A 21 13.90 0.85 -14.49
C ASP A 21 12.41 0.88 -14.91
N GLU A 22 11.47 0.79 -13.97
CA GLU A 22 10.03 0.80 -14.23
C GLU A 22 9.39 2.18 -13.97
N ARG A 23 10.23 3.18 -13.64
CA ARG A 23 9.81 4.50 -13.15
C ARG A 23 8.93 5.27 -14.15
N ASP A 24 9.27 5.22 -15.44
CA ASP A 24 8.57 5.97 -16.48
C ASP A 24 7.10 5.51 -16.66
N GLY A 25 6.77 4.31 -16.15
CA GLY A 25 5.40 3.76 -16.15
C GLY A 25 4.56 4.15 -14.92
N TYR A 26 5.14 4.85 -13.93
CA TYR A 26 4.42 5.25 -12.72
C TYR A 26 3.59 6.51 -12.99
N ALA A 27 2.33 6.29 -13.36
CA ALA A 27 1.41 7.36 -13.70
C ALA A 27 1.34 8.43 -12.59
N ARG A 28 1.62 9.69 -12.96
CA ARG A 28 1.42 10.95 -12.21
C ARG A 28 2.49 11.46 -11.25
N GLN A 29 3.74 10.98 -11.28
CA GLN A 29 4.77 11.56 -10.39
C GLN A 29 5.66 12.63 -11.02
N GLU A 30 5.67 12.79 -12.35
CA GLU A 30 6.62 13.73 -12.97
C GLU A 30 6.21 15.21 -12.80
N ASP A 31 4.92 15.53 -12.79
CA ASP A 31 4.46 16.94 -12.83
C ASP A 31 4.09 17.55 -11.47
N ILE A 32 4.00 16.75 -10.39
CA ILE A 32 3.46 17.19 -9.09
C ILE A 32 4.48 17.05 -7.94
N LEU A 33 5.48 16.19 -8.08
CA LEU A 33 6.41 15.87 -6.99
C LEU A 33 7.81 16.40 -7.30
N THR A 34 8.44 17.06 -6.33
CA THR A 34 9.83 17.52 -6.46
C THR A 34 10.78 16.33 -6.61
N GLU A 35 12.02 16.58 -7.05
CA GLU A 35 13.08 15.56 -7.14
C GLU A 35 13.32 14.82 -5.80
N GLU A 36 13.08 15.50 -4.68
CA GLU A 36 13.11 14.94 -3.32
C GLU A 36 11.93 13.97 -3.05
N PHE A 37 10.78 14.21 -3.68
CA PHE A 37 9.61 13.33 -3.69
C PHE A 37 9.61 12.32 -4.84
N ARG A 38 10.80 11.90 -5.33
CA ARG A 38 11.02 10.60 -6.01
C ARG A 38 10.75 9.40 -5.08
N SER A 39 9.82 9.57 -4.16
CA SER A 39 9.64 8.85 -2.91
C SER A 39 9.08 7.44 -3.07
N ALA A 40 9.06 6.88 -4.26
CA ALA A 40 8.66 5.49 -4.44
C ALA A 40 9.74 4.67 -5.14
N VAL A 41 10.86 5.27 -5.56
CA VAL A 41 11.92 4.50 -6.23
C VAL A 41 12.61 3.58 -5.23
N ALA A 42 12.70 2.30 -5.57
CA ALA A 42 13.33 1.28 -4.74
C ALA A 42 14.72 1.71 -4.26
N GLY A 43 14.96 1.58 -2.96
CA GLY A 43 16.25 1.93 -2.34
C GLY A 43 16.39 3.42 -1.99
N SER A 44 15.47 4.29 -2.40
CA SER A 44 15.42 5.67 -1.91
C SER A 44 14.86 5.74 -0.50
N GLU A 45 15.17 6.85 0.20
CA GLU A 45 14.60 7.14 1.53
C GLU A 45 13.09 7.29 1.47
N GLY A 46 12.58 8.02 0.47
CA GLY A 46 11.13 8.26 0.37
C GLY A 46 10.33 6.98 0.14
N ALA A 47 10.94 5.95 -0.44
CA ALA A 47 10.28 4.65 -0.65
C ALA A 47 10.19 3.81 0.63
N GLN A 48 10.87 4.18 1.72
CA GLN A 48 10.83 3.41 2.97
C GLN A 48 9.50 3.59 3.72
N ILE A 49 9.05 2.54 4.40
CA ILE A 49 7.96 2.67 5.38
C ILE A 49 8.49 3.46 6.58
N CYS A 50 7.76 4.48 7.03
CA CYS A 50 8.14 5.30 8.18
C CYS A 50 8.42 4.45 9.43
N ALA A 51 9.44 4.84 10.20
CA ALA A 51 9.91 4.08 11.35
C ALA A 51 8.81 3.85 12.42
N GLU A 52 7.90 4.81 12.59
CA GLU A 52 6.79 4.79 13.54
C GLU A 52 5.77 3.68 13.23
N VAL A 53 5.71 3.23 11.98
CA VAL A 53 4.80 2.18 11.50
C VAL A 53 5.56 1.07 10.78
N ALA A 54 6.85 0.90 11.08
CA ALA A 54 7.69 -0.11 10.45
C ALA A 54 7.03 -1.51 10.45
N ALA A 55 7.22 -2.23 9.35
CA ALA A 55 6.80 -3.61 9.23
C ALA A 55 7.56 -4.48 10.24
N LEU A 56 6.82 -5.33 10.96
CA LEU A 56 7.38 -6.31 11.91
C LEU A 56 7.34 -7.72 11.32
N PRO A 57 8.10 -8.69 11.88
CA PRO A 57 7.99 -10.08 11.48
C PRO A 57 6.53 -10.57 11.55
N GLY A 58 6.03 -11.10 10.43
CA GLY A 58 4.64 -11.55 10.27
C GLY A 58 3.72 -10.54 9.59
N ASP A 59 4.09 -9.26 9.51
CA ASP A 59 3.39 -8.30 8.65
C ASP A 59 3.62 -8.65 7.17
N ILE A 60 2.66 -8.30 6.32
CA ILE A 60 2.77 -8.45 4.86
C ILE A 60 3.08 -7.09 4.26
N VAL A 61 4.04 -7.03 3.33
CA VAL A 61 4.29 -5.83 2.53
C VAL A 61 3.93 -6.14 1.07
N ILE A 62 3.11 -5.28 0.47
CA ILE A 62 2.83 -5.29 -0.96
C ILE A 62 3.35 -4.00 -1.58
N HIS A 63 3.87 -4.10 -2.80
CA HIS A 63 4.28 -2.94 -3.58
C HIS A 63 3.16 -2.58 -4.56
N LYS A 64 2.85 -1.29 -4.66
CA LYS A 64 1.82 -0.78 -5.57
C LYS A 64 2.35 0.34 -6.45
N HIS A 65 1.91 0.33 -7.71
CA HIS A 65 2.18 1.38 -8.69
C HIS A 65 1.01 2.35 -8.89
N TRP A 66 -0.18 1.99 -8.42
CA TRP A 66 -1.41 2.76 -8.63
C TRP A 66 -1.97 3.26 -7.29
N PRO A 67 -2.89 4.24 -7.30
CA PRO A 67 -3.55 4.70 -6.08
C PRO A 67 -4.18 3.54 -5.29
N SER A 68 -4.97 2.69 -5.95
CA SER A 68 -5.54 1.50 -5.33
C SER A 68 -4.48 0.43 -5.06
N ALA A 69 -4.50 -0.11 -3.84
CA ALA A 69 -3.67 -1.24 -3.43
C ALA A 69 -4.07 -2.57 -4.09
N PHE A 70 -5.25 -2.66 -4.72
CA PHE A 70 -5.72 -3.86 -5.43
C PHE A 70 -5.29 -3.87 -6.91
N ARG A 71 -5.05 -2.69 -7.47
CA ARG A 71 -4.78 -2.55 -8.90
C ARG A 71 -3.39 -3.08 -9.25
N LEU A 72 -3.36 -4.17 -10.03
CA LEU A 72 -2.13 -4.84 -10.49
C LEU A 72 -1.25 -5.34 -9.33
N THR A 73 -1.87 -5.79 -8.24
CA THR A 73 -1.22 -6.49 -7.13
C THR A 73 -1.90 -7.83 -6.91
N ASP A 74 -1.36 -8.65 -6.01
CA ASP A 74 -1.95 -9.91 -5.56
C ASP A 74 -2.73 -9.76 -4.25
N LEU A 75 -3.08 -8.52 -3.84
CA LEU A 75 -3.70 -8.24 -2.54
C LEU A 75 -5.01 -9.03 -2.34
N SER A 76 -5.92 -9.04 -3.32
CA SER A 76 -7.20 -9.75 -3.21
C SER A 76 -7.00 -11.26 -3.01
N GLN A 77 -6.03 -11.85 -3.71
CA GLN A 77 -5.68 -13.27 -3.61
C GLN A 77 -5.10 -13.60 -2.23
N ARG A 78 -4.24 -12.72 -1.70
CA ARG A 78 -3.67 -12.86 -0.35
C ARG A 78 -4.74 -12.76 0.74
N LEU A 79 -5.62 -11.76 0.64
CA LEU A 79 -6.73 -11.59 1.58
C LEU A 79 -7.66 -12.81 1.58
N ALA A 80 -8.00 -13.33 0.40
CA ALA A 80 -8.81 -14.54 0.27
C ALA A 80 -8.12 -15.78 0.83
N ALA A 81 -6.82 -15.97 0.57
CA ALA A 81 -6.05 -17.09 1.12
C ALA A 81 -5.94 -17.05 2.65
N LEU A 82 -6.03 -15.87 3.26
CA LEU A 82 -6.06 -15.66 4.70
C LEU A 82 -7.48 -15.71 5.30
N GLY A 83 -8.53 -15.86 4.47
CA GLY A 83 -9.92 -15.82 4.92
C GLY A 83 -10.35 -14.47 5.49
N ILE A 84 -9.73 -13.37 5.05
CA ILE A 84 -10.04 -12.02 5.53
C ILE A 84 -11.21 -11.45 4.73
N GLU A 85 -12.25 -11.00 5.42
CA GLU A 85 -13.46 -10.43 4.79
C GLU A 85 -13.72 -8.97 5.19
N THR A 86 -13.07 -8.47 6.25
CA THR A 86 -13.22 -7.09 6.73
C THR A 86 -11.87 -6.39 6.75
N LEU A 87 -11.83 -5.16 6.23
CA LEU A 87 -10.61 -4.36 6.12
C LEU A 87 -10.72 -3.07 6.93
N ILE A 88 -9.66 -2.74 7.65
CA ILE A 88 -9.45 -1.40 8.22
C ILE A 88 -8.40 -0.72 7.36
N VAL A 89 -8.81 0.29 6.59
CA VAL A 89 -7.91 1.03 5.69
C VAL A 89 -7.47 2.31 6.36
N ALA A 90 -6.16 2.50 6.49
CA ALA A 90 -5.53 3.71 7.00
C ALA A 90 -4.26 4.03 6.21
N GLY A 91 -3.94 5.31 6.06
CA GLY A 91 -2.77 5.75 5.32
C GLY A 91 -2.99 7.09 4.63
N VAL A 92 -2.25 7.32 3.55
CA VAL A 92 -2.28 8.56 2.77
C VAL A 92 -2.20 8.27 1.26
N LEU A 93 -2.68 9.15 0.38
CA LEU A 93 -3.52 10.32 0.67
C LEU A 93 -5.01 9.90 0.78
N THR A 94 -5.76 10.59 1.65
CA THR A 94 -7.16 10.27 1.95
C THR A 94 -8.02 10.25 0.69
N ASP A 95 -7.95 11.30 -0.13
CA ASP A 95 -8.73 11.54 -1.34
C ASP A 95 -8.22 10.78 -2.58
N SER A 96 -7.13 10.03 -2.44
CA SER A 96 -6.50 9.31 -3.53
C SER A 96 -6.32 7.83 -3.19
N CYS A 97 -5.18 7.44 -2.61
CA CYS A 97 -4.84 6.03 -2.40
C CYS A 97 -5.80 5.34 -1.44
N VAL A 98 -6.22 6.04 -0.38
CA VAL A 98 -7.17 5.49 0.60
C VAL A 98 -8.54 5.31 -0.04
N THR A 99 -9.14 6.37 -0.61
CA THR A 99 -10.44 6.29 -1.30
C THR A 99 -10.45 5.25 -2.42
N ALA A 100 -9.42 5.21 -3.28
CA ALA A 100 -9.36 4.25 -4.37
C ALA A 100 -9.31 2.79 -3.87
N SER A 101 -8.52 2.53 -2.83
CA SER A 101 -8.41 1.18 -2.25
C SER A 101 -9.71 0.76 -1.55
N VAL A 102 -10.40 1.67 -0.87
CA VAL A 102 -11.70 1.38 -0.22
C VAL A 102 -12.77 1.03 -1.27
N PHE A 103 -12.87 1.79 -2.37
CA PHE A 103 -13.84 1.46 -3.42
C PHE A 103 -13.54 0.12 -4.10
N ASP A 104 -12.27 -0.16 -4.41
CA ASP A 104 -11.88 -1.46 -4.97
C ASP A 104 -12.15 -2.59 -3.97
N ALA A 105 -11.92 -2.38 -2.68
CA ALA A 105 -12.25 -3.36 -1.65
C ALA A 105 -13.75 -3.72 -1.67
N VAL A 106 -14.62 -2.72 -1.78
CA VAL A 106 -16.08 -2.91 -1.91
C VAL A 106 -16.42 -3.67 -3.20
N TYR A 107 -15.78 -3.36 -4.34
CA TYR A 107 -16.00 -4.09 -5.58
C TYR A 107 -15.52 -5.54 -5.53
N HIS A 108 -14.53 -5.84 -4.69
CA HIS A 108 -14.08 -7.20 -4.40
C HIS A 108 -14.92 -7.91 -3.31
N GLY A 109 -15.92 -7.23 -2.73
CA GLY A 109 -16.84 -7.82 -1.74
C GLY A 109 -16.33 -7.78 -0.29
N PHE A 110 -15.27 -7.03 0.00
CA PHE A 110 -14.81 -6.82 1.37
C PHE A 110 -15.68 -5.78 2.09
N ARG A 111 -15.80 -5.93 3.42
CA ARG A 111 -16.44 -4.95 4.31
C ARG A 111 -15.44 -3.96 4.89
#